data_AF-A0A522L4D6-F1
#
_entry.id   AF-A0A522L4D6-F1
#
_cell.length_a   1.000
_cell.length_b   1.000
_cell.length_c   1.000
_cell.angle_alpha   90.00
_cell.angle_beta   90.00
_cell.angle_gamma   90.00
#
_symmetry.space_group_name_H-M   'P 1'
#
loop_
_entity.id
_entity.type
_entity.pdbx_description
1 polymer ?
#
loop_
_entity_poly.entity_id
_entity_poly.type
_entity_poly.pdbx_seq_one_letter_code
_entity_poly.pdbx_strand_id
1 'polypeptide(L)' 'DAIHVIDNLAVIDYHKCTSCGDCVKVCPAKTIRIRE' A
#
# COMPACT_ATOMS: atom_id res chain seq x y z
N ASP A 1 2.95 0.39 11.29
CA ASP A 1 3.13 0.64 9.84
C ASP A 1 2.90 -0.63 9.04
N ALA A 2 2.14 -0.54 7.95
CA ALA A 2 1.85 -1.66 7.04
C ALA A 2 2.47 -1.47 5.64
N ILE A 3 3.15 -0.35 5.40
CA ILE A 3 3.77 0.00 4.12
C ILE A 3 5.28 0.04 4.33
N HIS A 4 6.03 -0.69 3.51
CA HIS A 4 7.48 -0.76 3.54
C HIS A 4 8.03 -0.51 2.14
N VAL A 5 9.20 0.13 2.02
CA VAL A 5 9.89 0.32 0.73
C VAL A 5 11.15 -0.51 0.76
N ILE A 6 11.25 -1.50 -0.13
CA ILE A 6 12.39 -2.41 -0.25
C ILE A 6 12.84 -2.36 -1.70
N ASP A 7 14.10 -2.03 -1.96
CA ASP A 7 14.67 -1.94 -3.32
C ASP A 7 13.83 -1.07 -4.27
N ASN A 8 13.40 0.10 -3.78
CA ASN A 8 12.51 1.03 -4.47
C ASN A 8 11.12 0.47 -4.83
N LEU A 9 10.74 -0.69 -4.29
CA LEU A 9 9.40 -1.26 -4.44
C LEU A 9 8.60 -1.06 -3.15
N ALA A 10 7.42 -0.47 -3.28
CA ALA A 10 6.47 -0.36 -2.17
C ALA A 10 5.80 -1.74 -1.94
N VAL A 11 6.03 -2.30 -0.77
CA VAL A 11 5.48 -3.57 -0.30
C VAL A 11 4.45 -3.28 0.79
N ILE A 12 3.25 -3.83 0.64
CA ILE A 12 2.16 -3.70 1.61
C ILE A 12 2.06 -5.01 2.37
N ASP A 13 2.18 -4.94 3.69
CA ASP A 13 1.91 -6.05 4.59
C ASP A 13 0.40 -6.16 4.81
N TYR A 14 -0.22 -7.13 4.15
CA TYR A 14 -1.66 -7.38 4.25
C TYR A 14 -2.10 -7.90 5.63
N HIS A 15 -1.20 -8.44 6.45
CA HIS A 15 -1.55 -8.86 7.81
C HIS A 15 -1.75 -7.67 8.75
N LYS A 16 -1.03 -6.56 8.50
CA LYS A 16 -1.16 -5.30 9.25
C LYS A 16 -2.06 -4.29 8.55
N CYS A 17 -2.48 -4.59 7.32
CA CYS A 17 -3.33 -3.72 6.54
C CYS A 17 -4.73 -3.65 7.16
N THR A 18 -5.17 -2.43 7.48
CA THR A 18 -6.52 -2.16 8.00
C THR A 18 -7.49 -1.69 6.92
N SER A 19 -7.08 -1.77 5.64
CA SER A 19 -7.82 -1.23 4.50
C SER A 19 -8.14 0.27 4.60
N CYS A 20 -7.29 1.04 5.29
CA CYS A 20 -7.45 2.49 5.42
C CYS A 20 -7.37 3.27 4.07
N GLY A 21 -6.69 2.69 3.08
CA GLY A 21 -6.56 3.27 1.74
C GLY A 21 -5.49 4.34 1.59
N ASP A 22 -4.66 4.57 2.61
CA ASP A 22 -3.57 5.55 2.52
C ASP A 22 -2.56 5.16 1.44
N CYS A 23 -2.26 3.87 1.29
CA CYS A 23 -1.41 3.35 0.22
C CYS A 23 -1.92 3.71 -1.18
N VAL A 24 -3.23 3.79 -1.39
CA VAL A 24 -3.84 4.18 -2.67
C VAL A 24 -3.66 5.68 -2.93
N LYS A 25 -3.87 6.51 -1.89
CA LYS A 25 -3.76 7.97 -2.00
C LYS A 25 -2.34 8.43 -2.29
N VAL A 26 -1.35 7.82 -1.65
CA VAL A 26 0.05 8.23 -1.77
C VAL A 26 0.75 7.62 -2.98
N CYS A 27 0.18 6.57 -3.60
CA CYS A 27 0.81 5.88 -4.72
C CYS A 27 0.90 6.79 -5.96
N PRO A 28 2.11 7.21 -6.38
CA PRO A 28 2.25 8.06 -7.56
C PRO A 28 1.87 7.32 -8.85
N ALA A 29 2.10 6.01 -8.89
CA ALA A 29 1.74 5.16 -10.02
C ALA A 29 0.24 4.84 -10.09
N LYS A 30 -0.53 5.10 -9.03
CA LYS A 30 -1.98 4.80 -8.92
C LYS A 30 -2.35 3.36 -9.33
N THR A 31 -1.45 2.42 -9.08
CA THR A 31 -1.61 0.99 -9.43
C THR A 31 -2.30 0.18 -8.35
N ILE A 32 -2.34 0.68 -7.13
CA ILE A 32 -2.95 0.01 -5.98
C ILE A 32 -4.46 0.25 -6.00
N ARG A 33 -5.26 -0.80 -5.81
CA ARG A 33 -6.71 -0.73 -5.64
C ARG A 33 -7.12 -1.51 -4.40
N ILE A 34 -8.02 -0.93 -3.62
CA ILE A 34 -8.75 -1.67 -2.58
C ILE A 34 -9.80 -2.50 -3.31
N ARG A 35 -9.83 -3.81 -3.04
CA ARG A 35 -10.91 -4.68 -3.50
C ARG A 35 -11.99 -4.66 -2.41
N GLU A 36 -13.24 -4.47 -2.84
CA GLU A 36 -14.44 -4.50 -1.99
C GLU A 36 -14.77 -5.93 -1.54
#